data_AF-B2KDC7-F1
#
_entry.id   AF-B2KDC7-F1
#
_cell.length_a   1.000
_cell.length_b   1.000
_cell.length_c   1.000
_cell.angle_alpha   90.00
_cell.angle_beta   90.00
_cell.angle_gamma   90.00
#
_symmetry.space_group_name_H-M   'P 1'
#
loop_
_entity.id
_entity.type
_entity.pdbx_description
1 polymer ?
#
loop_
_entity_poly.entity_id
_entity_poly.type
_entity_poly.pdbx_seq_one_letter_code
_entity_poly.pdbx_strand_id
1 'polypeptide(L)'
;MENFNAKIYISSAMSNKENFNQQAFFEKEAELRSRGYKNILNPAVIGQKHGFKKPYSFYMREAIKMLADADIMVVFGDWQKSKV
;
A
#
# COMPACT_ATOMS: atom_id res chain seq x y z
N MET A 1 1.25 6.30 26.85
CA MET A 1 1.30 5.65 25.52
C MET A 1 2.02 6.60 24.61
N GLU A 2 3.22 6.23 24.14
CA GLU A 2 3.94 7.05 23.16
C GLU A 2 3.04 7.25 21.93
N ASN A 3 2.90 8.50 21.49
CA ASN A 3 2.25 8.82 20.23
C ASN A 3 3.15 8.32 19.10
N PHE A 4 2.98 7.06 18.70
CA PHE A 4 3.64 6.52 17.52
C PHE A 4 3.03 7.19 16.28
N ASN A 5 3.68 8.26 15.83
CA ASN A 5 3.29 9.02 14.65
C ASN A 5 3.89 8.43 13.35
N ALA A 6 4.43 7.22 13.42
CA ALA A 6 5.10 6.56 12.30
C ALA A 6 4.14 6.34 11.12
N LYS A 7 4.60 6.72 9.92
CA LYS A 7 3.92 6.46 8.65
C LYS A 7 4.28 5.06 8.17
N ILE A 8 3.26 4.25 7.92
CA ILE A 8 3.41 2.85 7.54
C ILE A 8 2.98 2.66 6.09
N TYR A 9 3.94 2.38 5.22
CA TYR A 9 3.65 1.94 3.86
C TYR A 9 3.36 0.44 3.83
N ILE A 10 2.23 0.05 3.23
CA ILE A 10 1.87 -1.36 3.07
C ILE A 10 2.19 -1.83 1.65
N SER A 11 2.77 -3.02 1.53
CA SER A 11 3.21 -3.59 0.26
C SER A 11 2.88 -5.08 0.14
N SER A 12 2.43 -5.48 -1.04
CA SER A 12 2.17 -6.88 -1.42
C SER A 12 2.16 -6.99 -2.95
N ALA A 13 2.11 -8.22 -3.47
CA ALA A 13 1.97 -8.45 -4.90
C ALA A 13 0.63 -7.87 -5.41
N MET A 14 0.68 -7.05 -6.47
CA MET A 14 -0.50 -6.49 -7.14
C MET A 14 -0.72 -7.09 -8.55
N SER A 15 0.37 -7.36 -9.27
CA SER A 15 0.32 -7.87 -10.65
C SER A 15 -0.34 -9.25 -10.72
N ASN A 16 -1.09 -9.49 -11.80
CA ASN A 16 -1.80 -10.75 -12.06
C ASN A 16 -2.84 -11.16 -11.00
N LYS A 17 -3.27 -10.22 -10.15
CA LYS A 17 -4.37 -10.42 -9.20
C LYS A 17 -5.59 -9.63 -9.63
N GLU A 18 -6.76 -10.17 -9.33
CA GLU A 18 -8.03 -9.50 -9.57
C GLU A 18 -8.04 -8.11 -8.90
N ASN A 19 -8.53 -7.10 -9.63
CA ASN A 19 -8.62 -5.72 -9.17
C ASN A 19 -7.32 -5.17 -8.57
N PHE A 20 -6.16 -5.66 -9.06
CA PHE A 20 -4.83 -5.29 -8.56
C PHE A 20 -4.64 -5.54 -7.06
N ASN A 21 -5.29 -6.60 -6.53
CA ASN A 21 -5.24 -6.99 -5.13
C ASN A 21 -5.79 -5.94 -4.14
N GLN A 22 -6.61 -4.98 -4.60
CA GLN A 22 -7.13 -3.88 -3.78
C GLN A 22 -7.75 -4.35 -2.46
N GLN A 23 -8.54 -5.42 -2.50
CA GLN A 23 -9.20 -5.97 -1.31
C GLN A 23 -8.19 -6.31 -0.20
N ALA A 24 -7.12 -7.06 -0.51
CA ALA A 24 -6.13 -7.46 0.48
C ALA A 24 -5.39 -6.24 1.08
N PHE A 25 -5.17 -5.19 0.29
CA PHE A 25 -4.60 -3.94 0.78
C PHE A 25 -5.54 -3.21 1.74
N PHE A 26 -6.83 -3.13 1.44
CA PHE A 26 -7.81 -2.51 2.33
C PHE A 26 -8.05 -3.32 3.61
N GLU A 27 -8.05 -4.64 3.53
CA GLU A 27 -8.11 -5.51 4.70
C GLU A 27 -6.88 -5.31 5.61
N LYS A 28 -5.68 -5.22 5.02
CA LYS A 28 -4.45 -4.95 5.78
C LYS A 28 -4.47 -3.57 6.42
N GLU A 29 -4.93 -2.56 5.70
CA GLU A 29 -5.11 -1.21 6.25
C GLU A 29 -6.09 -1.21 7.43
N ALA A 30 -7.24 -1.88 7.29
CA ALA A 30 -8.24 -1.99 8.35
C ALA A 30 -7.69 -2.71 9.59
N GLU A 31 -6.94 -3.81 9.42
CA GLU A 31 -6.25 -4.53 10.50
C GLU A 31 -5.26 -3.64 11.25
N LEU A 32 -4.45 -2.84 10.53
CA LEU A 32 -3.50 -1.93 11.18
C LEU A 32 -4.23 -0.81 11.92
N ARG A 33 -5.30 -0.26 11.33
CA ARG A 33 -6.14 0.74 12.00
C ARG A 33 -6.80 0.18 13.26
N SER A 34 -7.28 -1.07 13.24
CA SER A 34 -7.88 -1.71 14.42
C SER A 34 -6.87 -1.95 15.55
N ARG A 35 -5.57 -1.97 15.25
CA ARG A 35 -4.47 -2.04 16.22
C ARG A 35 -4.01 -0.66 16.73
N GLY A 36 -4.65 0.42 16.28
CA GLY A 36 -4.36 1.79 16.72
C GLY A 36 -3.37 2.56 15.85
N TYR A 37 -2.87 1.99 14.75
CA TYR A 37 -2.03 2.72 13.80
C TYR A 37 -2.87 3.73 12.99
N LYS A 38 -2.42 4.98 12.92
CA LYS A 38 -3.20 6.07 12.29
C LYS A 38 -2.72 6.43 10.89
N ASN A 39 -1.41 6.43 10.66
CA ASN A 39 -0.79 6.95 9.44
C ASN A 39 -0.44 5.82 8.46
N ILE A 40 -1.45 5.20 7.84
CA ILE A 40 -1.25 4.14 6.84
C ILE A 40 -1.18 4.75 5.44
N LEU A 41 -0.11 4.42 4.70
CA LEU A 41 0.10 4.78 3.30
C LEU A 41 -0.19 3.55 2.43
N ASN A 42 -1.41 3.49 1.88
CA ASN A 42 -1.89 2.38 1.08
C ASN A 42 -1.84 2.70 -0.44
N PRO A 43 -0.92 2.10 -1.22
CA PRO A 43 -0.80 2.39 -2.66
C PRO A 43 -2.03 1.94 -3.49
N ALA A 44 -2.90 1.07 -2.97
CA ALA A 44 -4.11 0.63 -3.67
C ALA A 44 -5.09 1.79 -3.95
N VAL A 45 -4.99 2.90 -3.21
CA VAL A 45 -5.85 4.09 -3.41
C VAL A 45 -5.46 4.93 -4.63
N ILE A 46 -4.25 4.76 -5.18
CA ILE A 46 -3.75 5.60 -6.29
C ILE A 46 -4.68 5.48 -7.51
N GLY A 47 -5.10 4.25 -7.84
CA GLY A 47 -6.04 3.99 -8.93
C GLY A 47 -7.43 4.58 -8.69
N GLN A 48 -7.92 4.55 -7.45
CA GLN A 48 -9.20 5.16 -7.08
C GLN A 48 -9.15 6.70 -7.19
N LYS A 49 -8.02 7.32 -6.81
CA LYS A 49 -7.83 8.78 -6.81
C LYS A 49 -7.57 9.37 -8.21
N HIS A 50 -6.82 8.66 -9.06
CA HIS A 50 -6.34 9.19 -10.34
C HIS A 50 -6.91 8.46 -11.58
N GLY A 51 -7.77 7.46 -11.35
CA GLY A 51 -8.31 6.57 -12.38
C GLY A 51 -7.37 5.42 -12.74
N PHE A 52 -7.92 4.36 -13.35
CA PHE A 52 -7.22 3.12 -13.70
C PHE A 52 -6.62 3.10 -15.12
N LYS A 53 -6.67 4.21 -15.87
CA LYS A 53 -6.19 4.31 -17.26
C LYS A 53 -4.84 5.03 -17.39
N LYS A 54 -4.08 5.17 -16.31
CA LYS A 54 -2.75 5.81 -16.34
C LYS A 54 -1.67 4.80 -16.78
N PRO A 55 -0.53 5.26 -17.33
CA PRO A 55 0.57 4.35 -17.62
C PRO A 55 1.14 3.74 -16.33
N TYR A 56 1.68 2.52 -16.40
CA TYR A 56 2.28 1.84 -15.25
C TYR A 56 3.31 2.71 -14.49
N SER A 57 4.14 3.45 -15.22
CA SER A 57 5.14 4.37 -14.65
C SER A 57 4.54 5.48 -13.78
N PHE A 58 3.28 5.87 -14.01
CA PHE A 58 2.57 6.83 -13.15
C PHE A 58 2.31 6.22 -11.77
N TYR A 59 1.73 5.01 -11.73
CA TYR A 59 1.44 4.32 -10.47
C TYR A 59 2.71 4.03 -9.68
N MET A 60 3.78 3.62 -10.37
CA MET A 60 5.09 3.40 -9.74
C MET A 60 5.65 4.69 -9.12
N ARG A 61 5.59 5.82 -9.82
CA ARG A 61 6.06 7.11 -9.27
C ARG A 61 5.28 7.52 -8.02
N GLU A 62 3.96 7.39 -8.03
CA GLU A 62 3.13 7.71 -6.87
C GLU A 62 3.39 6.75 -5.70
N ALA A 63 3.51 5.45 -5.97
CA ALA A 63 3.86 4.46 -4.94
C ALA A 63 5.25 4.71 -4.33
N ILE A 64 6.25 5.07 -5.14
CA ILE A 64 7.60 5.41 -4.65
C ILE A 64 7.57 6.66 -3.77
N LYS A 65 6.79 7.69 -4.12
CA LYS A 65 6.63 8.87 -3.25
C LYS A 65 6.06 8.50 -1.88
N MET A 66 5.05 7.62 -1.86
CA MET A 66 4.47 7.12 -0.60
C MET A 66 5.47 6.31 0.22
N LEU A 67 6.25 5.44 -0.44
CA LEU A 67 7.30 4.66 0.23
C LEU A 67 8.39 5.57 0.81
N ALA A 68 8.83 6.58 0.05
CA ALA A 68 9.86 7.52 0.49
C ALA A 68 9.40 8.42 1.66
N ASP A 69 8.10 8.64 1.82
CA ASP A 69 7.51 9.36 2.95
C ASP A 69 7.25 8.47 4.18
N ALA A 70 7.45 7.15 4.06
CA ALA A 70 7.17 6.19 5.13
C ALA A 70 8.35 6.01 6.08
N ASP A 71 8.05 5.86 7.37
CA ASP A 71 9.04 5.47 8.38
C ASP A 71 9.21 3.94 8.43
N ILE A 72 8.14 3.20 8.10
CA ILE A 72 8.06 1.75 8.20
C ILE A 72 7.41 1.18 6.93
N MET A 73 7.96 0.09 6.41
CA MET A 73 7.31 -0.72 5.38
C MET A 73 6.83 -2.04 5.97
N VAL A 74 5.54 -2.33 5.80
CA VAL A 74 4.92 -3.62 6.13
C VAL A 74 4.66 -4.39 4.86
N VAL A 75 5.35 -5.51 4.70
CA VAL A 75 5.17 -6.42 3.57
C VAL A 75 4.29 -7.59 4.00
N PHE A 76 3.25 -7.92 3.23
CA PHE A 76 2.26 -8.94 3.61
C PHE A 76 1.86 -9.86 2.45
N GLY A 77 1.25 -11.00 2.78
CA GLY A 77 0.83 -12.02 1.82
C GLY A 77 2.00 -12.71 1.12
N ASP A 78 1.75 -13.23 -0.08
CA ASP A 78 2.72 -13.97 -0.90
C ASP A 78 3.70 -13.04 -1.65
N TRP A 79 4.21 -12.00 -1.00
CA TRP A 79 5.12 -11.02 -1.60
C TRP A 79 6.38 -11.67 -2.19
N GLN A 80 6.82 -12.81 -1.65
CA GLN A 80 7.97 -13.59 -2.14
C GLN A 80 7.76 -14.11 -3.57
N LYS A 81 6.52 -14.22 -4.03
CA LYS A 81 6.16 -14.61 -5.39
C LYS A 81 6.02 -13.41 -6.34
N SER A 82 6.15 -12.18 -5.83
CA SER A 82 6.10 -10.97 -6.64
C SER A 82 7.38 -10.87 -7.47
N LYS A 83 7.28 -11.13 -8.78
CA LYS A 83 8.35 -10.78 -9.73
C LYS A 83 8.22 -9.30 -10.06
N VAL A 84 9.36 -8.60 -10.03
CA VAL A 84 9.53 -7.20 -10.47
C VAL A 84 9.01 -7.02 -11.89
#